data_AF-A0A2G8RKW3-F1
#
_entry.id   AF-A0A2G8RKW3-F1
#
_cell.length_a   1.000
_cell.length_b   1.000
_cell.length_c   1.000
_cell.angle_alpha   90.00
_cell.angle_beta   90.00
_cell.angle_gamma   90.00
#
_symmetry.space_group_name_H-M   'P 1'
#
loop_
_entity.id
_entity.type
_entity.pdbx_description
1 polymer ?
#
loop_
_entity_poly.entity_id
_entity_poly.type
_entity_poly.pdbx_seq_one_letter_code
_entity_poly.pdbx_strand_id
1 'polypeptide(L)'
;MALARCPSIAIDPDFEIRFPLRSPTRLYRQTSDEFFSNENLKELLGATVDLAFVDGMHKAEFALRDILNLETYASRSSVVVVDDVLPEKIEWTTRERHTTAWTGDVYKVIRFLREHRPDLDISVYDIEMKGMALITGFNPGDRTVQKHLARHEVDLAGDRYAYSEIEDLRLAIAPEPADALVDYLADLRTRRRTMRVVPKQDAQTGALYLDLLKRSLLNEIYLDDELRLLYLRDCLAGQDSFDYAVLHNIREARLENLEDLKASRRIGRFPDRNIHRSGFSHTMMGRQRLDSLHACLDAVSAGDVPGDLMECGVWRGGGCILMAGWLRVHGDNQRKLLVADSFEGLPKPTHTQDGKLDLTKEKFPELAVSKEAVRENFAVYGLLDDHKQVFLKGWFRDTLTNAPTLQIALLRLDGDLYESTMDTLQALYDRVSPGGIVIVDDYGALPMCRQAVEDFFAFRGEAVPPLTHVDWTGAFFVKPC
;
A
#
# COMPACT_ATOMS: atom_id res chain seq x y z
N MET A 1 -12.18 22.31 -9.32
CA MET A 1 -12.32 21.02 -8.57
C MET A 1 -12.92 19.84 -9.35
N ALA A 2 -13.63 20.01 -10.48
CA ALA A 2 -14.27 18.89 -11.20
C ALA A 2 -13.31 17.77 -11.68
N LEU A 3 -12.01 18.06 -11.81
CA LEU A 3 -10.97 17.10 -12.19
C LEU A 3 -10.41 16.29 -11.02
N ALA A 4 -10.71 16.67 -9.78
CA ALA A 4 -10.20 15.98 -8.60
C ALA A 4 -10.80 14.56 -8.49
N ARG A 5 -9.94 13.59 -8.15
CA ARG A 5 -10.31 12.18 -7.93
C ARG A 5 -9.98 11.70 -6.51
N CYS A 6 -9.68 12.62 -5.61
CA CYS A 6 -9.28 12.37 -4.23
C CYS A 6 -10.05 13.28 -3.26
N PRO A 7 -10.07 12.96 -1.95
CA PRO A 7 -10.57 13.88 -0.94
C PRO A 7 -9.96 15.27 -1.12
N SER A 8 -10.81 16.29 -1.10
CA SER A 8 -10.40 17.65 -1.43
C SER A 8 -11.05 18.67 -0.51
N ILE A 9 -10.36 19.80 -0.34
CA ILE A 9 -10.87 20.97 0.38
C ILE A 9 -10.75 22.17 -0.55
N ALA A 10 -11.81 22.96 -0.65
CA ALA A 10 -11.78 24.25 -1.34
C ALA A 10 -12.19 25.36 -0.37
N ILE A 11 -11.44 26.45 -0.39
CA ILE A 11 -11.59 27.59 0.52
C ILE A 11 -11.69 28.83 -0.36
N ASP A 12 -12.85 29.47 -0.35
CA ASP A 12 -13.11 30.66 -1.16
C ASP A 12 -14.33 31.38 -0.58
N PRO A 13 -14.26 32.68 -0.24
CA PRO A 13 -15.41 33.41 0.29
C PRO A 13 -16.57 33.54 -0.71
N ASP A 14 -16.32 33.42 -2.01
CA ASP A 14 -17.29 33.70 -3.08
C ASP A 14 -17.31 32.64 -4.20
N PHE A 15 -17.19 31.35 -3.86
CA PHE A 15 -17.27 30.29 -4.87
C PHE A 15 -18.68 30.06 -5.43
N GLU A 16 -18.72 29.62 -6.68
CA GLU A 16 -19.88 29.04 -7.36
C GLU A 16 -19.61 27.61 -7.84
N ILE A 17 -20.56 26.70 -7.63
CA ILE A 17 -20.47 25.32 -8.14
C ILE A 17 -21.18 25.24 -9.49
N ARG A 18 -20.41 25.34 -10.58
CA ARG A 18 -20.94 25.24 -11.95
C ARG A 18 -20.90 23.82 -12.54
N PHE A 19 -20.10 22.94 -11.96
CA PHE A 19 -19.93 21.56 -12.40
C PHE A 19 -20.03 20.59 -11.22
N PRO A 20 -20.51 19.34 -11.44
CA PRO A 20 -20.56 18.33 -10.39
C PRO A 20 -19.17 18.00 -9.81
N LEU A 21 -19.10 17.88 -8.49
CA LEU A 21 -17.92 17.40 -7.77
C LEU A 21 -17.93 15.87 -7.75
N ARG A 22 -16.81 15.24 -8.13
CA ARG A 22 -16.71 13.78 -8.34
C ARG A 22 -16.07 13.02 -7.19
N SER A 23 -15.41 13.73 -6.27
CA SER A 23 -14.75 13.17 -5.11
C SER A 23 -15.27 13.82 -3.83
N PRO A 24 -15.11 13.17 -2.65
CA PRO A 24 -15.44 13.79 -1.37
C PRO A 24 -14.77 15.17 -1.26
N THR A 25 -15.56 16.23 -1.28
CA THR A 25 -15.07 17.60 -1.29
C THR A 25 -15.74 18.40 -0.18
N ARG A 26 -14.93 19.05 0.67
CA ARG A 26 -15.43 20.02 1.66
C ARG A 26 -15.20 21.42 1.13
N LEU A 27 -16.25 22.25 1.20
CA LEU A 27 -16.22 23.61 0.70
C LEU A 27 -16.38 24.56 1.88
N TYR A 28 -15.48 25.53 2.00
CA TYR A 28 -15.48 26.52 3.06
C TYR A 28 -15.68 27.90 2.43
N ARG A 29 -16.82 28.53 2.76
CA ARG A 29 -17.17 29.87 2.27
C ARG A 29 -16.61 30.94 3.22
N GLN A 30 -15.30 31.11 3.22
CA GLN A 30 -14.56 32.04 4.07
C GLN A 30 -13.20 32.34 3.44
N THR A 31 -12.45 33.29 4.02
CA THR A 31 -11.08 33.58 3.57
C THR A 31 -10.12 32.46 3.99
N SER A 32 -8.97 32.36 3.31
CA SER A 32 -7.92 31.41 3.71
C SER A 32 -7.37 31.71 5.11
N ASP A 33 -7.20 32.99 5.46
CA ASP A 33 -6.78 33.42 6.80
C ASP A 33 -7.72 32.90 7.90
N GLU A 34 -9.04 33.06 7.72
CA GLU A 34 -10.05 32.59 8.67
C GLU A 34 -10.08 31.06 8.75
N PHE A 35 -9.92 30.39 7.60
CA PHE A 35 -9.82 28.93 7.57
C PHE A 35 -8.62 28.45 8.39
N PHE A 36 -7.41 28.95 8.11
CA PHE A 36 -6.19 28.50 8.78
C PHE A 36 -6.10 28.92 10.25
N SER A 37 -6.87 29.93 10.70
CA SER A 37 -6.97 30.27 12.12
C SER A 37 -7.88 29.34 12.91
N ASN A 38 -8.90 28.76 12.26
CA ASN A 38 -9.98 28.03 12.93
C ASN A 38 -9.91 26.52 12.72
N GLU A 39 -9.30 26.06 11.63
CA GLU A 39 -9.36 24.68 11.18
C GLU A 39 -7.98 24.01 11.23
N ASN A 40 -7.95 22.73 11.60
CA ASN A 40 -6.76 21.90 11.48
C ASN A 40 -6.81 21.08 10.17
N LEU A 41 -6.08 21.54 9.15
CA LEU A 41 -6.11 20.93 7.83
C LEU A 41 -5.72 19.45 7.83
N LYS A 42 -4.79 19.03 8.70
CA LYS A 42 -4.37 17.63 8.83
C LYS A 42 -5.48 16.73 9.38
N GLU A 43 -6.26 17.22 10.35
CA GLU A 43 -7.41 16.48 10.88
C GLU A 43 -8.52 16.38 9.83
N LEU A 44 -8.73 17.45 9.07
CA LEU A 44 -9.73 17.44 8.01
C LEU A 44 -9.36 16.47 6.88
N LEU A 45 -8.10 16.46 6.43
CA LEU A 45 -7.65 15.57 5.35
C LEU A 45 -7.35 14.14 5.81
N GLY A 46 -7.06 13.94 7.10
CA GLY A 46 -6.53 12.68 7.64
C GLY A 46 -5.09 12.37 7.20
N ALA A 47 -4.42 13.31 6.51
CA ALA A 47 -3.08 13.17 5.93
C ALA A 47 -2.42 14.55 5.73
N THR A 48 -1.16 14.56 5.27
CA THR A 48 -0.48 15.77 4.80
C THR A 48 -1.05 16.25 3.47
N VAL A 49 -0.86 17.52 3.14
CA VAL A 49 -1.27 18.11 1.86
C VAL A 49 -0.37 17.57 0.74
N ASP A 50 -0.92 16.80 -0.21
CA ASP A 50 -0.14 16.30 -1.36
C ASP A 50 0.00 17.34 -2.48
N LEU A 51 -1.05 18.13 -2.70
CA LEU A 51 -1.16 19.15 -3.74
C LEU A 51 -2.04 20.29 -3.22
N ALA A 52 -1.58 21.52 -3.40
CA ALA A 52 -2.38 22.72 -3.17
C ALA A 52 -2.30 23.65 -4.37
N PHE A 53 -3.36 24.42 -4.59
CA PHE A 53 -3.45 25.43 -5.64
C PHE A 53 -3.77 26.76 -4.96
N VAL A 54 -2.88 27.74 -5.10
CA VAL A 54 -2.97 29.08 -4.54
C VAL A 54 -3.29 30.03 -5.68
N ASP A 55 -4.55 30.46 -5.72
CA ASP A 55 -5.09 31.45 -6.64
C ASP A 55 -6.06 32.31 -5.82
N GLY A 56 -5.52 33.43 -5.34
CA GLY A 56 -6.13 34.24 -4.28
C GLY A 56 -6.47 35.65 -4.74
N MET A 57 -6.39 36.63 -3.83
CA MET A 57 -6.74 38.02 -4.15
C MET A 57 -5.64 38.80 -4.92
N HIS A 58 -4.74 38.09 -5.60
CA HIS A 58 -3.69 38.66 -6.46
C HIS A 58 -2.71 39.60 -5.75
N LYS A 59 -2.51 39.42 -4.43
CA LYS A 59 -1.55 40.17 -3.61
C LYS A 59 -0.45 39.26 -3.09
N ALA A 60 0.80 39.70 -3.24
CA ALA A 60 1.98 38.92 -2.86
C ALA A 60 1.97 38.45 -1.39
N GLU A 61 1.58 39.32 -0.47
CA GLU A 61 1.57 39.00 0.96
C GLU A 61 0.49 37.97 1.34
N PHE A 62 -0.60 37.87 0.56
CA PHE A 62 -1.64 36.87 0.79
C PHE A 62 -1.19 35.51 0.27
N ALA A 63 -0.63 35.48 -0.95
CA ALA A 63 -0.03 34.27 -1.49
C ALA A 63 1.08 33.73 -0.59
N LEU A 64 1.92 34.60 -0.01
CA LEU A 64 2.93 34.19 0.96
C LEU A 64 2.30 33.52 2.18
N ARG A 65 1.27 34.12 2.78
CA ARG A 65 0.58 33.54 3.96
C ARG A 65 -0.01 32.17 3.63
N ASP A 66 -0.65 32.02 2.48
CA ASP A 66 -1.21 30.73 2.04
C ASP A 66 -0.10 29.67 1.91
N ILE A 67 1.03 30.00 1.28
CA ILE A 67 2.17 29.09 1.15
C ILE A 67 2.71 28.67 2.52
N LEU A 68 2.89 29.62 3.45
CA LEU A 68 3.41 29.34 4.79
C LEU A 68 2.43 28.54 5.67
N ASN A 69 1.13 28.80 5.52
CA ASN A 69 0.09 28.02 6.18
C ASN A 69 0.07 26.58 5.66
N LEU A 70 0.12 26.41 4.32
CA LEU A 70 0.19 25.11 3.67
C LEU A 70 1.45 24.33 4.06
N GLU A 71 2.60 24.99 4.17
CA GLU A 71 3.87 24.36 4.57
C GLU A 71 3.75 23.66 5.92
N THR A 72 3.01 24.22 6.86
CA THR A 72 2.77 23.61 8.19
C THR A 72 2.12 22.22 8.09
N TYR A 73 1.39 21.97 7.00
CA TYR A 73 0.69 20.71 6.71
C TYR A 73 1.30 19.93 5.54
N ALA A 74 2.41 20.40 4.99
CA ALA A 74 3.09 19.81 3.84
C ALA A 74 4.13 18.75 4.25
N SER A 75 4.56 17.99 3.25
CA SER A 75 5.73 17.13 3.25
C SER A 75 6.75 17.69 2.25
N ARG A 76 7.99 17.17 2.27
CA ARG A 76 8.98 17.50 1.22
C ARG A 76 8.50 17.19 -0.19
N SER A 77 7.58 16.23 -0.32
CA SER A 77 7.02 15.78 -1.59
C SER A 77 5.75 16.53 -2.00
N SER A 78 5.26 17.46 -1.18
CA SER A 78 4.08 18.26 -1.46
C SER A 78 4.36 19.26 -2.56
N VAL A 79 3.35 19.49 -3.39
CA VAL A 79 3.42 20.44 -4.49
C VAL A 79 2.47 21.57 -4.20
N VAL A 80 2.98 22.80 -4.12
CA VAL A 80 2.15 23.99 -4.10
C VAL A 80 2.25 24.65 -5.46
N VAL A 81 1.11 24.78 -6.12
CA VAL A 81 0.97 25.49 -7.38
C VAL A 81 0.50 26.90 -7.07
N VAL A 82 1.16 27.91 -7.65
CA VAL A 82 0.81 29.32 -7.47
C VAL A 82 0.55 29.94 -8.83
N ASP A 83 -0.64 30.50 -9.02
CA ASP A 83 -1.03 31.19 -10.25
C ASP A 83 -0.57 32.67 -10.23
N ASP A 84 -0.69 33.37 -11.35
CA ASP A 84 -0.43 34.82 -11.48
C ASP A 84 1.01 35.28 -11.21
N VAL A 85 1.98 34.38 -11.38
CA VAL A 85 3.40 34.63 -11.06
C VAL A 85 4.22 35.22 -12.22
N LEU A 86 3.65 35.31 -13.41
CA LEU A 86 4.35 35.76 -14.62
C LEU A 86 3.40 36.52 -15.58
N PRO A 87 3.10 37.80 -15.30
CA PRO A 87 2.29 38.62 -16.20
C PRO A 87 2.92 38.77 -17.59
N GLU A 88 2.10 38.89 -18.64
CA GLU A 88 2.57 39.28 -19.97
C GLU A 88 2.85 40.78 -20.12
N LYS A 89 2.19 41.60 -19.29
CA LYS A 89 2.33 43.06 -19.32
C LYS A 89 2.55 43.60 -17.92
N ILE A 90 3.45 44.56 -17.80
CA ILE A 90 3.76 45.14 -16.49
C ILE A 90 2.55 45.83 -15.85
N GLU A 91 1.64 46.38 -16.67
CA GLU A 91 0.37 46.99 -16.26
C GLU A 91 -0.54 46.05 -15.45
N TRP A 92 -0.39 44.73 -15.61
CA TRP A 92 -1.20 43.74 -14.91
C TRP A 92 -0.74 43.51 -13.47
N THR A 93 0.40 44.09 -13.09
CA THR A 93 1.01 43.92 -11.78
C THR A 93 0.49 44.85 -10.70
N THR A 94 -0.38 45.79 -11.06
CA THR A 94 -0.90 46.78 -10.12
C THR A 94 -1.68 46.10 -9.00
N ARG A 95 -1.56 46.63 -7.77
CA ARG A 95 -2.25 46.06 -6.60
C ARG A 95 -3.77 46.27 -6.64
N GLU A 96 -4.25 47.16 -7.49
CA GLU A 96 -5.65 47.35 -7.84
C GLU A 96 -5.87 47.00 -9.30
N ARG A 97 -7.03 46.40 -9.61
CA ARG A 97 -7.35 45.98 -10.97
C ARG A 97 -7.78 47.18 -11.80
N HIS A 98 -7.01 47.52 -12.83
CA HIS A 98 -7.34 48.57 -13.81
C HIS A 98 -7.56 48.03 -15.24
N THR A 99 -7.29 46.74 -15.46
CA THR A 99 -7.30 46.08 -16.76
C THR A 99 -8.19 44.83 -16.77
N THR A 100 -8.58 44.38 -17.97
CA THR A 100 -9.38 43.16 -18.13
C THR A 100 -8.61 41.90 -17.71
N ALA A 101 -7.34 41.76 -18.11
CA ALA A 101 -6.41 40.77 -17.56
C ALA A 101 -5.63 41.40 -16.41
N TRP A 102 -5.44 40.65 -15.32
CA TRP A 102 -4.82 41.14 -14.09
C TRP A 102 -4.23 39.95 -13.32
N THR A 103 -2.99 40.10 -12.86
CA THR A 103 -2.26 39.11 -12.04
C THR A 103 -1.93 39.68 -10.66
N GLY A 104 -2.05 41.00 -10.50
CA GLY A 104 -1.53 41.73 -9.37
C GLY A 104 -0.03 41.47 -9.17
N ASP A 105 0.44 41.64 -7.94
CA ASP A 105 1.87 41.59 -7.64
C ASP A 105 2.39 40.24 -7.12
N VAL A 106 1.64 39.15 -7.35
CA VAL A 106 1.96 37.80 -6.85
C VAL A 106 3.36 37.33 -7.26
N TYR A 107 3.84 37.67 -8.46
CA TYR A 107 5.20 37.36 -8.93
C TYR A 107 6.32 37.71 -7.92
N LYS A 108 6.12 38.74 -7.07
CA LYS A 108 7.08 39.16 -6.05
C LYS A 108 7.40 38.02 -5.07
N VAL A 109 6.44 37.13 -4.81
CA VAL A 109 6.60 35.98 -3.91
C VAL A 109 7.71 35.03 -4.39
N ILE A 110 7.91 34.90 -5.70
CA ILE A 110 8.93 34.00 -6.26
C ILE A 110 10.33 34.50 -5.95
N ARG A 111 10.59 35.80 -6.16
CA ARG A 111 11.89 36.41 -5.81
C ARG A 111 12.12 36.38 -4.31
N PHE A 112 11.09 36.70 -3.54
CA PHE A 112 11.14 36.63 -2.08
C PHE A 112 11.50 35.22 -1.59
N LEU A 113 10.81 34.17 -2.04
CA LEU A 113 11.08 32.81 -1.60
C LEU A 113 12.46 32.33 -2.04
N ARG A 114 12.94 32.68 -3.25
CA ARG A 114 14.31 32.34 -3.66
C ARG A 114 15.38 33.01 -2.79
N GLU A 115 15.12 34.21 -2.26
CA GLU A 115 16.02 34.90 -1.34
C GLU A 115 15.98 34.30 0.08
N HIS A 116 14.79 34.05 0.62
CA HIS A 116 14.59 33.71 2.04
C HIS A 116 14.49 32.19 2.31
N ARG A 117 14.22 31.40 1.27
CA ARG A 117 14.01 29.94 1.32
C ARG A 117 14.74 29.24 0.17
N PRO A 118 16.09 29.32 0.14
CA PRO A 118 16.90 28.67 -0.90
C PRO A 118 16.83 27.13 -0.84
N ASP A 119 16.20 26.57 0.19
CA ASP A 119 15.90 25.15 0.33
C ASP A 119 14.70 24.69 -0.51
N LEU A 120 13.82 25.61 -0.94
CA LEU A 120 12.68 25.28 -1.80
C LEU A 120 13.12 25.13 -3.26
N ASP A 121 12.54 24.13 -3.93
CA ASP A 121 12.65 23.98 -5.37
C ASP A 121 11.48 24.73 -6.03
N ILE A 122 11.79 25.80 -6.77
CA ILE A 122 10.83 26.75 -7.34
C ILE A 122 11.04 26.86 -8.84
N SER A 123 10.17 26.20 -9.60
CA SER A 123 10.12 26.26 -11.06
C SER A 123 8.93 27.11 -11.49
N VAL A 124 9.15 28.05 -12.43
CA VAL A 124 8.07 28.90 -12.99
C VAL A 124 7.93 28.57 -14.46
N TYR A 125 6.70 28.41 -14.94
CA TYR A 125 6.38 28.07 -16.31
C TYR A 125 5.61 29.19 -16.99
N ASP A 126 5.97 29.47 -18.24
CA ASP A 126 5.36 30.46 -19.11
C ASP A 126 4.04 29.94 -19.70
N ILE A 127 3.05 29.75 -18.82
CA ILE A 127 1.67 29.47 -19.21
C ILE A 127 1.04 30.78 -19.70
N GLU A 128 0.36 30.72 -20.84
CA GLU A 128 -0.24 31.88 -21.52
C GLU A 128 -0.96 32.83 -20.53
N MET A 129 -0.75 34.13 -20.71
CA MET A 129 -1.24 35.25 -19.90
C MET A 129 -0.63 35.45 -18.49
N LYS A 130 -0.56 34.41 -17.66
CA LYS A 130 -0.40 34.58 -16.20
C LYS A 130 0.81 33.87 -15.60
N GLY A 131 1.29 32.83 -16.28
CA GLY A 131 2.27 31.87 -15.79
C GLY A 131 1.93 31.18 -14.47
N MET A 132 2.70 30.15 -14.15
CA MET A 132 2.41 29.28 -13.00
C MET A 132 3.71 28.83 -12.34
N ALA A 133 3.77 28.91 -11.02
CA ALA A 133 4.89 28.36 -10.25
C ALA A 133 4.52 27.00 -9.65
N LEU A 134 5.49 26.08 -9.66
CA LEU A 134 5.46 24.85 -8.88
C LEU A 134 6.55 24.95 -7.82
N ILE A 135 6.14 24.77 -6.57
CA ILE A 135 7.02 24.83 -5.40
C ILE A 135 7.00 23.46 -4.71
N THR A 136 8.19 22.92 -4.43
CA THR A 136 8.38 21.67 -3.66
C THR A 136 9.55 21.80 -2.68
N GLY A 137 9.84 20.75 -1.91
CA GLY A 137 10.95 20.76 -0.95
C GLY A 137 10.61 21.31 0.43
N PHE A 138 9.32 21.55 0.71
CA PHE A 138 8.84 22.12 1.98
C PHE A 138 9.35 21.42 3.23
N ASN A 139 9.57 22.22 4.28
CA ASN A 139 9.97 21.76 5.60
C ASN A 139 8.92 22.23 6.63
N PRO A 140 8.00 21.35 7.09
CA PRO A 140 6.91 21.75 7.97
C PRO A 140 7.35 22.25 9.35
N GLY A 141 8.63 22.06 9.72
CA GLY A 141 9.23 22.61 10.94
C GLY A 141 9.90 23.98 10.76
N ASP A 142 10.07 24.47 9.53
CA ASP A 142 10.71 25.76 9.27
C ASP A 142 9.76 26.91 9.66
N ARG A 143 10.28 27.85 10.45
CA ARG A 143 9.54 29.05 10.91
C ARG A 143 10.31 30.34 10.61
N THR A 144 11.30 30.29 9.74
CA THR A 144 12.27 31.37 9.50
C THR A 144 11.56 32.62 8.97
N VAL A 145 10.70 32.46 7.97
CA VAL A 145 9.90 33.55 7.41
C VAL A 145 8.80 33.99 8.39
N GLN A 146 8.11 33.04 9.04
CA GLN A 146 7.00 33.32 9.95
C GLN A 146 7.42 34.19 11.14
N LYS A 147 8.65 34.05 11.65
CA LYS A 147 9.19 34.85 12.77
C LYS A 147 9.19 36.36 12.50
N HIS A 148 9.29 36.77 11.24
CA HIS A 148 9.36 38.16 10.82
C HIS A 148 8.29 38.51 9.78
N LEU A 149 7.18 37.76 9.77
CA LEU A 149 6.14 37.85 8.75
C LEU A 149 5.67 39.28 8.49
N ALA A 150 5.30 40.03 9.54
CA ALA A 150 4.82 41.41 9.40
C ALA A 150 5.81 42.33 8.64
N ARG A 151 7.12 42.14 8.83
CA ARG A 151 8.14 42.89 8.09
C ARG A 151 8.20 42.44 6.63
N HIS A 152 8.15 41.14 6.39
CA HIS A 152 8.17 40.58 5.04
C HIS A 152 6.94 40.96 4.22
N GLU A 153 5.76 41.06 4.85
CA GLU A 153 4.53 41.52 4.22
C GLU A 153 4.65 42.99 3.79
N VAL A 154 5.27 43.85 4.61
CA VAL A 154 5.57 45.24 4.22
C VAL A 154 6.54 45.31 3.05
N ASP A 155 7.61 44.49 3.06
CA ASP A 155 8.58 44.42 1.96
C ASP A 155 7.92 43.96 0.64
N LEU A 156 6.99 43.00 0.70
CA LEU A 156 6.25 42.49 -0.45
C LEU A 156 5.21 43.49 -0.98
N ALA A 157 4.49 44.16 -0.08
CA ALA A 157 3.51 45.17 -0.45
C ALA A 157 4.15 46.44 -1.04
N GLY A 158 5.41 46.73 -0.69
CA GLY A 158 6.18 47.84 -1.22
C GLY A 158 6.88 47.54 -2.55
N ASP A 159 7.87 48.38 -2.87
CA ASP A 159 8.57 48.39 -4.17
C ASP A 159 9.82 47.51 -4.21
N ARG A 160 10.22 46.89 -3.09
CA ARG A 160 11.51 46.16 -2.97
C ARG A 160 11.69 45.07 -4.04
N TYR A 161 10.61 44.39 -4.40
CA TYR A 161 10.59 43.33 -5.41
C TYR A 161 9.86 43.72 -6.70
N ALA A 162 9.50 45.01 -6.84
CA ALA A 162 8.77 45.49 -8.00
C ALA A 162 9.71 45.70 -9.20
N TYR A 163 9.17 45.50 -10.41
CA TYR A 163 9.83 45.84 -11.66
C TYR A 163 9.04 46.93 -12.38
N SER A 164 9.74 47.74 -13.18
CA SER A 164 9.11 48.77 -14.02
C SER A 164 8.90 48.32 -15.46
N GLU A 165 9.68 47.34 -15.92
CA GLU A 165 9.61 46.76 -17.27
C GLU A 165 9.37 45.26 -17.21
N ILE A 166 8.64 44.71 -18.19
CA ILE A 166 8.27 43.30 -18.17
C ILE A 166 9.45 42.38 -18.49
N GLU A 167 10.38 42.84 -19.32
CA GLU A 167 11.60 42.12 -19.69
C GLU A 167 12.47 41.85 -18.46
N ASP A 168 12.62 42.83 -17.57
CA ASP A 168 13.38 42.70 -16.32
C ASP A 168 12.72 41.72 -15.35
N LEU A 169 11.38 41.78 -15.24
CA LEU A 169 10.60 40.84 -14.44
C LEU A 169 10.82 39.41 -14.95
N ARG A 170 10.63 39.19 -16.25
CA ARG A 170 10.77 37.87 -16.87
C ARG A 170 12.19 37.34 -16.73
N LEU A 171 13.21 38.19 -16.89
CA LEU A 171 14.60 37.82 -16.65
C LEU A 171 14.86 37.41 -15.20
N ALA A 172 14.27 38.12 -14.23
CA ALA A 172 14.45 37.84 -12.82
C ALA A 172 13.70 36.60 -12.33
N ILE A 173 12.54 36.30 -12.94
CA ILE A 173 11.74 35.10 -12.68
C ILE A 173 12.33 33.88 -13.40
N ALA A 174 12.94 34.06 -14.57
CA ALA A 174 13.54 33.00 -15.39
C ALA A 174 12.56 31.83 -15.63
N PRO A 175 11.45 32.08 -16.34
CA PRO A 175 10.45 31.05 -16.59
C PRO A 175 10.93 30.01 -17.60
N GLU A 176 10.48 28.78 -17.43
CA GLU A 176 10.61 27.71 -18.40
C GLU A 176 9.44 27.70 -19.39
N PRO A 177 9.65 27.20 -20.62
CA PRO A 177 8.56 26.94 -21.57
C PRO A 177 7.47 26.03 -21.00
N ALA A 178 6.21 26.24 -21.39
CA ALA A 178 5.07 25.45 -20.89
C ALA A 178 5.17 23.94 -21.19
N ASP A 179 5.84 23.55 -22.28
CA ASP A 179 6.03 22.14 -22.65
C ASP A 179 7.02 21.40 -21.74
N ALA A 180 7.98 22.11 -21.14
CA ALA A 180 8.91 21.56 -20.14
C ALA A 180 8.20 21.06 -18.87
N LEU A 181 6.96 21.53 -18.60
CA LEU A 181 6.15 21.06 -17.49
C LEU A 181 5.92 19.54 -17.55
N VAL A 182 5.83 18.95 -18.75
CA VAL A 182 5.63 17.51 -18.92
C VAL A 182 6.81 16.73 -18.36
N ASP A 183 8.03 17.19 -18.67
CA ASP A 183 9.27 16.57 -18.22
C ASP A 183 9.46 16.74 -16.72
N TYR A 184 9.17 17.94 -16.19
CA TYR A 184 9.15 18.17 -14.74
C TYR A 184 8.16 17.25 -14.02
N LEU A 185 6.95 17.05 -14.57
CA LEU A 185 5.97 16.14 -13.98
C LEU A 185 6.43 14.68 -14.03
N ALA A 186 7.17 14.27 -15.07
CA ALA A 186 7.77 12.94 -15.17
C ALA A 186 8.89 12.74 -14.14
N ASP A 187 9.75 13.74 -13.99
CA ASP A 187 10.82 13.75 -12.98
C ASP A 187 10.24 13.81 -11.56
N LEU A 188 9.24 14.65 -11.29
CA LEU A 188 8.55 14.72 -10.01
C LEU A 188 7.86 13.40 -9.65
N ARG A 189 7.29 12.67 -10.63
CA ARG A 189 6.78 11.32 -10.41
C ARG A 189 7.90 10.34 -10.02
N THR A 190 9.07 10.49 -10.61
CA THR A 190 10.26 9.68 -10.31
C THR A 190 10.81 10.00 -8.92
N ARG A 191 11.02 11.29 -8.60
CA ARG A 191 11.38 11.81 -7.28
C ARG A 191 10.37 11.44 -6.20
N ARG A 192 9.07 11.48 -6.49
CA ARG A 192 8.03 11.00 -5.56
C ARG A 192 8.05 9.49 -5.36
N ARG A 193 8.44 8.70 -6.37
CA ARG A 193 8.64 7.25 -6.23
C ARG A 193 9.85 6.94 -5.36
N THR A 194 10.93 7.72 -5.44
CA THR A 194 12.14 7.55 -4.61
C THR A 194 11.99 8.18 -3.21
N MET A 195 11.23 9.27 -3.07
CA MET A 195 10.94 9.94 -1.79
C MET A 195 9.71 9.41 -1.06
N ARG A 196 8.83 8.61 -1.69
CA ARG A 196 7.93 7.69 -0.99
C ARG A 196 8.75 6.56 -0.37
N VAL A 197 9.64 6.94 0.54
CA VAL A 197 9.59 6.34 1.87
C VAL A 197 8.18 6.66 2.34
N VAL A 198 7.23 5.73 2.13
CA VAL A 198 6.10 5.64 3.07
C VAL A 198 6.74 5.80 4.42
N PRO A 199 6.37 6.80 5.26
CA PRO A 199 7.01 6.96 6.55
C PRO A 199 6.99 5.56 7.12
N LYS A 200 8.18 4.96 7.29
CA LYS A 200 8.31 3.64 7.91
C LYS A 200 7.42 3.83 9.10
N GLN A 201 6.25 3.16 9.09
CA GLN A 201 5.38 3.17 10.25
C GLN A 201 6.36 2.93 11.38
N ASP A 202 6.40 3.81 12.39
CA ASP A 202 7.35 3.71 13.50
C ASP A 202 7.60 2.22 13.72
N ALA A 203 8.84 1.74 13.62
CA ALA A 203 9.10 0.31 13.37
C ALA A 203 8.33 -0.58 14.37
N GLN A 204 8.08 -0.03 15.57
CA GLN A 204 7.15 -0.55 16.56
C GLN A 204 5.68 -0.62 16.10
N THR A 205 5.08 0.47 15.62
CA THR A 205 3.75 0.51 14.99
C THR A 205 3.61 -0.46 13.81
N GLY A 206 4.60 -0.53 12.91
CA GLY A 206 4.58 -1.48 11.79
C GLY A 206 4.61 -2.94 12.26
N ALA A 207 5.47 -3.23 13.24
CA ALA A 207 5.54 -4.54 13.89
C ALA A 207 4.24 -4.91 14.62
N LEU A 208 3.62 -3.96 15.34
CA LEU A 208 2.33 -4.16 16.01
C LEU A 208 1.20 -4.44 15.01
N TYR A 209 1.18 -3.74 13.89
CA TYR A 209 0.21 -4.00 12.82
C TYR A 209 0.37 -5.40 12.23
N LEU A 210 1.59 -5.81 11.88
CA LEU A 210 1.84 -7.14 11.31
C LEU A 210 1.61 -8.26 12.34
N ASP A 211 1.88 -8.02 13.63
CA ASP A 211 1.52 -8.96 14.70
C ASP A 211 0.00 -9.12 14.83
N LEU A 212 -0.73 -8.01 14.86
CA LEU A 212 -2.19 -8.03 14.92
C LEU A 212 -2.81 -8.68 13.67
N LEU A 213 -2.24 -8.42 12.49
CA LEU A 213 -2.67 -9.04 11.24
C LEU A 213 -2.51 -10.56 11.32
N LYS A 214 -1.35 -11.07 11.76
CA LYS A 214 -1.13 -12.51 11.95
C LYS A 214 -2.13 -13.12 12.94
N ARG A 215 -2.38 -12.46 14.09
CA ARG A 215 -3.39 -12.89 15.07
C ARG A 215 -4.78 -12.97 14.45
N SER A 216 -5.16 -11.97 13.66
CA SER A 216 -6.46 -11.95 13.00
C SER A 216 -6.59 -13.03 11.93
N LEU A 217 -5.56 -13.22 11.09
CA LEU A 217 -5.54 -14.26 10.06
C LEU A 217 -5.69 -15.67 10.63
N LEU A 218 -5.16 -15.90 11.83
CA LEU A 218 -5.27 -17.15 12.60
C LEU A 218 -6.49 -17.21 13.52
N ASN A 219 -7.35 -16.19 13.52
CA ASN A 219 -8.48 -16.06 14.43
C ASN A 219 -8.11 -16.14 15.93
N GLU A 220 -6.86 -15.80 16.30
CA GLU A 220 -6.37 -15.86 17.70
C GLU A 220 -7.13 -14.89 18.63
N ILE A 221 -7.77 -13.87 18.06
CA ILE A 221 -8.52 -12.84 18.79
C ILE A 221 -9.89 -13.37 19.26
N TYR A 222 -10.46 -14.34 18.55
CA TYR A 222 -11.83 -14.84 18.76
C TYR A 222 -11.89 -16.34 19.05
N LEU A 223 -10.82 -16.90 19.65
CA LEU A 223 -10.76 -18.34 19.95
C LEU A 223 -11.90 -18.80 20.86
N ASP A 224 -12.35 -17.97 21.79
CA ASP A 224 -13.46 -18.32 22.66
C ASP A 224 -14.77 -18.45 21.89
N ASP A 225 -15.00 -17.57 20.92
CA ASP A 225 -16.21 -17.58 20.11
C ASP A 225 -16.20 -18.78 19.16
N GLU A 226 -15.04 -19.10 18.59
CA GLU A 226 -14.87 -20.35 17.84
C GLU A 226 -15.11 -21.58 18.72
N LEU A 227 -14.61 -21.59 19.96
CA LEU A 227 -14.83 -22.68 20.89
C LEU A 227 -16.30 -22.82 21.28
N ARG A 228 -17.02 -21.71 21.46
CA ARG A 228 -18.49 -21.71 21.67
C ARG A 228 -19.22 -22.33 20.49
N LEU A 229 -18.82 -22.01 19.26
CA LEU A 229 -19.43 -22.57 18.05
C LEU A 229 -19.15 -24.08 17.92
N LEU A 230 -17.92 -24.51 18.23
CA LEU A 230 -17.58 -25.94 18.27
C LEU A 230 -18.40 -26.67 19.33
N TYR A 231 -18.49 -26.11 20.54
CA TYR A 231 -19.32 -26.65 21.62
C TYR A 231 -20.79 -26.80 21.20
N LEU A 232 -21.39 -25.75 20.65
CA LEU A 232 -22.77 -25.79 20.18
C LEU A 232 -22.98 -26.81 19.04
N ARG A 233 -22.02 -26.93 18.12
CA ARG A 233 -22.07 -27.95 17.06
C ARG A 233 -22.00 -29.36 17.63
N ASP A 234 -21.12 -29.60 18.60
CA ASP A 234 -20.97 -30.90 19.24
C ASP A 234 -22.24 -31.25 20.05
N CYS A 235 -22.92 -30.26 20.67
CA CYS A 235 -24.27 -30.45 21.23
C CYS A 235 -25.31 -30.86 20.16
N LEU A 236 -25.33 -30.18 19.01
CA LEU A 236 -26.25 -30.51 17.91
C LEU A 236 -26.00 -31.90 17.32
N ALA A 237 -24.74 -32.34 17.31
CA ALA A 237 -24.33 -33.66 16.86
C ALA A 237 -24.59 -34.77 17.91
N GLY A 238 -25.08 -34.42 19.11
CA GLY A 238 -25.29 -35.35 20.22
C GLY A 238 -23.99 -35.85 20.87
N GLN A 239 -22.87 -35.18 20.60
CA GLN A 239 -21.55 -35.47 21.19
C GLN A 239 -21.36 -34.76 22.53
N ASP A 240 -22.19 -33.76 22.83
CA ASP A 240 -22.19 -33.00 24.06
C ASP A 240 -23.64 -32.61 24.46
N SER A 241 -23.82 -32.02 25.64
CA SER A 241 -25.11 -31.54 26.15
C SER A 241 -25.08 -30.02 26.37
N PHE A 242 -26.15 -29.34 25.91
CA PHE A 242 -26.25 -27.90 26.06
C PHE A 242 -26.43 -27.49 27.53
N ASP A 243 -25.57 -26.59 27.98
CA ASP A 243 -25.57 -25.92 29.26
C ASP A 243 -25.16 -24.45 29.04
N TYR A 244 -26.02 -23.54 29.48
CA TYR A 244 -25.79 -22.11 29.32
C TYR A 244 -24.58 -21.61 30.12
N ALA A 245 -24.27 -22.21 31.27
CA ALA A 245 -23.10 -21.84 32.08
C ALA A 245 -21.80 -22.18 31.35
N VAL A 246 -21.75 -23.33 30.66
CA VAL A 246 -20.62 -23.73 29.81
C VAL A 246 -20.46 -22.77 28.64
N LEU A 247 -21.55 -22.44 27.94
CA LEU A 247 -21.52 -21.47 26.83
C LEU A 247 -21.00 -20.09 27.28
N HIS A 248 -21.51 -19.59 28.41
CA HIS A 248 -21.14 -18.28 28.92
C HIS A 248 -19.66 -18.24 29.36
N ASN A 249 -19.23 -19.23 30.15
CA ASN A 249 -17.89 -19.31 30.71
C ASN A 249 -17.00 -20.36 30.01
N ILE A 250 -16.99 -20.32 28.68
CA ILE A 250 -16.34 -21.36 27.86
C ILE A 250 -14.84 -21.53 28.16
N ARG A 251 -14.15 -20.44 28.55
CA ARG A 251 -12.72 -20.43 28.84
C ARG A 251 -12.35 -21.35 30.00
N GLU A 252 -13.16 -21.30 31.06
CA GLU A 252 -12.94 -22.10 32.26
C GLU A 252 -13.57 -23.48 32.11
N ALA A 253 -14.78 -23.54 31.55
CA ALA A 253 -15.53 -24.79 31.39
C ALA A 253 -14.91 -25.76 30.38
N ARG A 254 -14.15 -25.26 29.40
CA ARG A 254 -13.53 -26.04 28.32
C ARG A 254 -12.05 -25.67 28.12
N LEU A 255 -11.31 -25.51 29.23
CA LEU A 255 -9.91 -25.08 29.22
C LEU A 255 -9.01 -25.96 28.33
N GLU A 256 -9.16 -27.28 28.39
CA GLU A 256 -8.37 -28.22 27.58
C GLU A 256 -8.59 -27.97 26.07
N ASN A 257 -9.85 -27.82 25.65
CA ASN A 257 -10.18 -27.53 24.25
C ASN A 257 -9.66 -26.16 23.81
N LEU A 258 -9.64 -25.17 24.70
CA LEU A 258 -9.06 -23.86 24.42
C LEU A 258 -7.54 -23.95 24.22
N GLU A 259 -6.84 -24.70 25.07
CA GLU A 259 -5.40 -24.92 24.93
C GLU A 259 -5.07 -25.71 23.65
N ASP A 260 -5.90 -26.69 23.29
CA ASP A 260 -5.78 -27.40 22.01
C ASP A 260 -5.97 -26.44 20.83
N LEU A 261 -6.95 -25.54 20.88
CA LEU A 261 -7.13 -24.51 19.85
C LEU A 261 -5.92 -23.58 19.75
N LYS A 262 -5.35 -23.12 20.86
CA LYS A 262 -4.13 -22.31 20.85
C LYS A 262 -2.94 -23.07 20.25
N ALA A 263 -2.76 -24.33 20.64
CA ALA A 263 -1.73 -25.18 20.08
C ALA A 263 -1.91 -25.37 18.57
N SER A 264 -3.16 -25.58 18.13
CA SER A 264 -3.58 -25.68 16.73
C SER A 264 -3.14 -24.46 15.92
N ARG A 265 -3.36 -23.24 16.44
CA ARG A 265 -2.96 -21.98 15.79
C ARG A 265 -1.46 -21.78 15.77
N ARG A 266 -0.74 -22.25 16.80
CA ARG A 266 0.72 -22.13 16.83
C ARG A 266 1.39 -22.95 15.72
N ILE A 267 0.96 -24.19 15.53
CA ILE A 267 1.63 -25.16 14.65
C ILE A 267 0.92 -25.35 13.29
N GLY A 268 -0.25 -24.75 13.10
CA GLY A 268 -1.03 -24.91 11.87
C GLY A 268 -1.52 -26.34 11.65
N ARG A 269 -2.02 -26.98 12.72
CA ARG A 269 -2.76 -28.24 12.64
C ARG A 269 -4.18 -28.01 13.11
N PHE A 270 -5.13 -28.76 12.58
CA PHE A 270 -6.51 -28.67 13.03
C PHE A 270 -6.71 -29.30 14.42
N PRO A 271 -7.69 -28.82 15.20
CA PRO A 271 -8.18 -29.54 16.37
C PRO A 271 -8.54 -30.98 15.99
N ASP A 272 -8.07 -31.94 16.78
CA ASP A 272 -8.21 -33.39 16.53
C ASP A 272 -7.69 -33.86 15.16
N ARG A 273 -6.88 -33.04 14.48
CA ARG A 273 -6.43 -33.25 13.09
C ARG A 273 -7.57 -33.43 12.09
N ASN A 274 -8.71 -32.80 12.36
CA ASN A 274 -9.89 -32.88 11.50
C ASN A 274 -10.10 -31.57 10.74
N ILE A 275 -9.99 -31.60 9.41
CA ILE A 275 -10.19 -30.42 8.54
C ILE A 275 -11.61 -29.86 8.61
N HIS A 276 -12.63 -30.66 8.97
CA HIS A 276 -13.98 -30.17 9.26
C HIS A 276 -14.04 -29.28 10.53
N ARG A 277 -12.90 -29.16 11.24
CA ARG A 277 -12.64 -28.24 12.35
C ARG A 277 -11.62 -27.16 11.95
N SER A 278 -11.45 -26.87 10.66
CA SER A 278 -10.55 -25.81 10.15
C SER A 278 -10.90 -24.41 10.67
N GLY A 279 -12.13 -24.24 11.16
CA GLY A 279 -12.58 -23.02 11.81
C GLY A 279 -12.77 -21.85 10.83
N PHE A 280 -12.64 -20.64 11.35
CA PHE A 280 -12.94 -19.39 10.65
C PHE A 280 -11.70 -18.58 10.28
N SER A 281 -10.51 -19.17 10.45
CA SER A 281 -9.23 -18.54 10.07
C SER A 281 -9.14 -18.33 8.55
N HIS A 282 -8.37 -17.33 8.12
CA HIS A 282 -8.11 -17.06 6.69
C HIS A 282 -6.83 -17.76 6.19
N THR A 283 -6.09 -18.45 7.06
CA THR A 283 -4.94 -19.31 6.70
C THR A 283 -4.84 -20.53 7.62
N MET A 284 -4.23 -21.61 7.10
CA MET A 284 -3.94 -22.86 7.79
C MET A 284 -2.45 -23.01 8.19
N MET A 285 -1.60 -22.04 7.80
CA MET A 285 -0.16 -22.05 8.07
C MET A 285 0.18 -22.14 9.56
N GLY A 286 -0.67 -21.58 10.41
CA GLY A 286 -0.32 -21.38 11.82
C GLY A 286 0.76 -20.32 12.02
N ARG A 287 1.04 -20.03 13.29
CA ARG A 287 1.90 -18.90 13.69
C ARG A 287 3.34 -19.07 13.24
N GLN A 288 3.90 -20.27 13.36
CA GLN A 288 5.30 -20.55 12.99
C GLN A 288 5.58 -20.28 11.51
N ARG A 289 4.71 -20.77 10.61
CA ARG A 289 4.84 -20.51 9.16
C ARG A 289 4.53 -19.07 8.78
N LEU A 290 3.58 -18.38 9.43
CA LEU A 290 3.38 -16.94 9.19
C LEU A 290 4.57 -16.09 9.64
N ASP A 291 5.18 -16.42 10.78
CA ASP A 291 6.39 -15.75 11.27
C ASP A 291 7.58 -16.04 10.34
N SER A 292 7.69 -17.27 9.81
CA SER A 292 8.70 -17.62 8.80
C SER A 292 8.48 -16.90 7.46
N LEU A 293 7.24 -16.82 6.96
CA LEU A 293 6.91 -16.06 5.74
C LEU A 293 7.30 -14.58 5.91
N HIS A 294 6.98 -13.98 7.06
CA HIS A 294 7.41 -12.62 7.39
C HIS A 294 8.94 -12.50 7.37
N ALA A 295 9.68 -13.40 8.02
CA ALA A 295 11.13 -13.38 8.01
C ALA A 295 11.73 -13.55 6.59
N CYS A 296 11.09 -14.34 5.73
CA CYS A 296 11.48 -14.47 4.33
C CYS A 296 11.26 -13.17 3.56
N LEU A 297 10.14 -12.46 3.79
CA LEU A 297 9.88 -11.14 3.20
C LEU A 297 10.94 -10.11 3.64
N ASP A 298 11.29 -10.10 4.92
CA ASP A 298 12.35 -9.23 5.43
C ASP A 298 13.71 -9.57 4.81
N ALA A 299 14.02 -10.86 4.63
CA ALA A 299 15.27 -11.31 4.02
C ALA A 299 15.39 -10.92 2.54
N VAL A 300 14.34 -11.12 1.72
CA VAL A 300 14.36 -10.71 0.31
C VAL A 300 14.43 -9.20 0.16
N SER A 301 13.82 -8.46 1.09
CA SER A 301 13.91 -7.00 1.14
C SER A 301 15.31 -6.53 1.51
N ALA A 302 15.89 -7.07 2.58
CA ALA A 302 17.23 -6.71 3.05
C ALA A 302 18.33 -7.10 2.06
N GLY A 303 18.12 -8.14 1.26
CA GLY A 303 19.02 -8.54 0.18
C GLY A 303 18.78 -7.81 -1.15
N ASP A 304 17.87 -6.84 -1.20
CA ASP A 304 17.46 -6.13 -2.42
C ASP A 304 17.12 -7.08 -3.58
N VAL A 305 16.52 -8.24 -3.27
CA VAL A 305 16.25 -9.28 -4.26
C VAL A 305 15.14 -8.81 -5.21
N PRO A 306 15.40 -8.72 -6.52
CA PRO A 306 14.43 -8.21 -7.47
C PRO A 306 13.32 -9.24 -7.71
N GLY A 307 12.10 -8.76 -7.94
CA GLY A 307 10.97 -9.58 -8.36
C GLY A 307 9.74 -9.48 -7.48
N ASP A 308 8.64 -9.99 -8.00
CA ASP A 308 7.32 -10.01 -7.38
C ASP A 308 7.22 -11.08 -6.27
N LEU A 309 6.13 -11.02 -5.51
CA LEU A 309 5.76 -12.05 -4.53
C LEU A 309 4.68 -12.95 -5.13
N MET A 310 4.76 -14.26 -4.92
CA MET A 310 3.80 -15.19 -5.49
C MET A 310 3.49 -16.36 -4.56
N GLU A 311 2.20 -16.68 -4.42
CA GLU A 311 1.69 -17.87 -3.73
C GLU A 311 0.88 -18.71 -4.72
N CYS A 312 1.19 -20.01 -4.78
CA CYS A 312 0.51 -21.00 -5.61
C CYS A 312 -0.23 -21.99 -4.70
N GLY A 313 -1.53 -21.78 -4.55
CA GLY A 313 -2.39 -22.42 -3.56
C GLY A 313 -2.60 -21.48 -2.38
N VAL A 314 -3.75 -20.82 -2.33
CA VAL A 314 -3.98 -19.68 -1.41
C VAL A 314 -5.13 -19.93 -0.46
N TRP A 315 -6.01 -20.89 -0.74
CA TRP A 315 -7.21 -21.17 0.05
C TRP A 315 -8.04 -19.89 0.31
N ARG A 316 -8.17 -19.45 1.56
CA ARG A 316 -8.87 -18.21 1.95
C ARG A 316 -8.00 -16.94 1.79
N GLY A 317 -6.75 -17.08 1.36
CA GLY A 317 -5.85 -16.00 0.98
C GLY A 317 -4.97 -15.43 2.09
N GLY A 318 -4.96 -16.01 3.29
CA GLY A 318 -4.30 -15.39 4.44
C GLY A 318 -2.77 -15.21 4.30
N GLY A 319 -2.08 -16.12 3.61
CA GLY A 319 -0.65 -15.95 3.29
C GLY A 319 -0.41 -14.72 2.42
N CYS A 320 -1.12 -14.64 1.29
CA CYS A 320 -1.13 -13.44 0.45
C CYS A 320 -1.59 -12.16 1.18
N ILE A 321 -2.58 -12.20 2.08
CA ILE A 321 -3.02 -11.03 2.86
C ILE A 321 -1.88 -10.54 3.76
N LEU A 322 -1.12 -11.46 4.39
CA LEU A 322 0.09 -11.07 5.14
C LEU A 322 1.12 -10.41 4.23
N MET A 323 1.36 -10.94 3.03
CA MET A 323 2.27 -10.32 2.05
C MET A 323 1.81 -8.91 1.66
N ALA A 324 0.51 -8.71 1.41
CA ALA A 324 -0.06 -7.40 1.10
C ALA A 324 0.09 -6.42 2.27
N GLY A 325 -0.17 -6.87 3.50
CA GLY A 325 0.05 -6.09 4.71
C GLY A 325 1.52 -5.71 4.89
N TRP A 326 2.45 -6.63 4.62
CA TRP A 326 3.88 -6.37 4.67
C TRP A 326 4.31 -5.33 3.64
N LEU A 327 3.87 -5.44 2.38
CA LEU A 327 4.12 -4.45 1.32
C LEU A 327 3.62 -3.05 1.74
N ARG A 328 2.42 -3.00 2.34
CA ARG A 328 1.80 -1.76 2.84
C ARG A 328 2.64 -1.08 3.92
N VAL A 329 3.13 -1.84 4.91
CA VAL A 329 3.97 -1.32 6.02
C VAL A 329 5.31 -0.80 5.51
N HIS A 330 5.92 -1.53 4.59
CA HIS A 330 7.23 -1.19 4.03
C HIS A 330 7.15 -0.16 2.90
N GLY A 331 5.94 0.17 2.46
CA GLY A 331 5.71 1.10 1.36
C GLY A 331 6.21 0.61 0.01
N ASP A 332 6.34 -0.71 -0.14
CA ASP A 332 6.83 -1.32 -1.37
C ASP A 332 5.78 -1.17 -2.47
N ASN A 333 6.08 -0.26 -3.39
CA ASN A 333 5.28 0.01 -4.56
C ASN A 333 5.92 -0.51 -5.85
N GLN A 334 6.93 -1.35 -5.77
CA GLN A 334 7.58 -1.96 -6.93
C GLN A 334 7.07 -3.37 -7.18
N ARG A 335 6.97 -4.18 -6.13
CA ARG A 335 6.54 -5.57 -6.23
C ARG A 335 5.03 -5.66 -6.44
N LYS A 336 4.62 -6.59 -7.30
CA LYS A 336 3.25 -7.11 -7.36
C LYS A 336 3.11 -8.32 -6.45
N LEU A 337 1.86 -8.64 -6.12
CA LEU A 337 1.49 -9.87 -5.43
C LEU A 337 0.64 -10.74 -6.36
N LEU A 338 1.15 -11.89 -6.75
CA LEU A 338 0.45 -12.85 -7.60
C LEU A 338 -0.22 -13.90 -6.70
N VAL A 339 -1.54 -14.00 -6.84
CA VAL A 339 -2.43 -14.85 -6.05
C VAL A 339 -2.95 -15.95 -6.98
N ALA A 340 -2.27 -17.09 -7.04
CA ALA A 340 -2.57 -18.17 -7.99
C ALA A 340 -3.29 -19.34 -7.31
N ASP A 341 -4.48 -19.66 -7.80
CA ASP A 341 -5.30 -20.75 -7.27
C ASP A 341 -6.35 -21.18 -8.31
N SER A 342 -6.87 -22.40 -8.19
CA SER A 342 -8.05 -22.81 -8.96
C SER A 342 -9.28 -22.00 -8.55
N PHE A 343 -9.33 -21.58 -7.29
CA PHE A 343 -10.48 -21.05 -6.56
C PHE A 343 -11.67 -22.02 -6.55
N GLU A 344 -11.37 -23.31 -6.70
CA GLU A 344 -12.31 -24.41 -6.87
C GLU A 344 -11.89 -25.68 -6.10
N GLY A 345 -10.85 -25.58 -5.26
CA GLY A 345 -10.27 -26.69 -4.50
C GLY A 345 -9.20 -27.44 -5.30
N LEU A 346 -8.83 -28.64 -4.84
CA LEU A 346 -7.80 -29.44 -5.50
C LEU A 346 -8.33 -30.23 -6.69
N PRO A 347 -7.50 -30.44 -7.73
CA PRO A 347 -7.86 -31.31 -8.84
C PRO A 347 -7.89 -32.76 -8.38
N LYS A 348 -8.59 -33.60 -9.14
CA LYS A 348 -8.47 -35.05 -8.97
C LYS A 348 -7.02 -35.46 -9.30
N PRO A 349 -6.33 -36.20 -8.43
CA PRO A 349 -4.94 -36.59 -8.68
C PRO A 349 -4.85 -37.41 -9.96
N THR A 350 -3.96 -37.02 -10.87
CA THR A 350 -3.72 -37.73 -12.14
C THR A 350 -2.38 -38.47 -12.17
N HIS A 351 -1.43 -38.04 -11.34
CA HIS A 351 -0.12 -38.64 -11.22
C HIS A 351 -0.09 -39.81 -10.23
N THR A 352 0.71 -40.83 -10.54
CA THR A 352 0.89 -42.00 -9.68
C THR A 352 1.52 -41.65 -8.32
N GLN A 353 2.35 -40.61 -8.28
CA GLN A 353 3.03 -40.11 -7.08
C GLN A 353 2.06 -39.53 -6.04
N ASP A 354 0.96 -38.93 -6.51
CA ASP A 354 -0.12 -38.45 -5.64
C ASP A 354 -0.91 -39.61 -5.00
N GLY A 355 -0.69 -40.83 -5.48
CA GLY A 355 -1.23 -42.05 -4.91
C GLY A 355 -2.76 -42.03 -4.87
N LYS A 356 -3.31 -42.15 -3.66
CA LYS A 356 -4.77 -42.09 -3.39
C LYS A 356 -5.17 -40.83 -2.61
N LEU A 357 -4.29 -39.82 -2.55
CA LEU A 357 -4.58 -38.57 -1.85
C LEU A 357 -5.58 -37.75 -2.69
N ASP A 358 -6.85 -38.01 -2.43
CA ASP A 358 -7.96 -37.36 -3.13
C ASP A 358 -8.55 -36.28 -2.24
N LEU A 359 -8.09 -35.04 -2.48
CA LEU A 359 -8.47 -33.83 -1.73
C LEU A 359 -9.52 -32.99 -2.48
N THR A 360 -10.26 -33.59 -3.42
CA THR A 360 -11.25 -32.83 -4.20
C THR A 360 -12.36 -32.27 -3.33
N LYS A 361 -13.02 -31.21 -3.82
CA LYS A 361 -14.10 -30.52 -3.13
C LYS A 361 -15.29 -31.41 -2.78
N GLU A 362 -15.49 -32.55 -3.45
CA GLU A 362 -16.54 -33.52 -3.11
C GLU A 362 -16.27 -34.20 -1.77
N LYS A 363 -14.99 -34.32 -1.37
CA LYS A 363 -14.55 -34.88 -0.09
C LYS A 363 -14.24 -33.80 0.94
N PHE A 364 -13.63 -32.71 0.50
CA PHE A 364 -13.16 -31.60 1.33
C PHE A 364 -13.65 -30.27 0.76
N PRO A 365 -14.96 -29.99 0.83
CA PRO A 365 -15.53 -28.75 0.29
C PRO A 365 -14.92 -27.49 0.90
N GLU A 366 -14.35 -27.57 2.11
CA GLU A 366 -13.70 -26.47 2.80
C GLU A 366 -12.46 -25.94 2.07
N LEU A 367 -11.84 -26.75 1.19
CA LEU A 367 -10.68 -26.35 0.38
C LEU A 367 -11.08 -25.56 -0.87
N ALA A 368 -12.36 -25.58 -1.26
CA ALA A 368 -12.85 -24.84 -2.42
C ALA A 368 -13.37 -23.46 -2.02
N VAL A 369 -12.51 -22.44 -2.18
CA VAL A 369 -12.84 -21.04 -1.88
C VAL A 369 -12.84 -20.23 -3.17
N SER A 370 -13.95 -19.53 -3.46
CA SER A 370 -14.06 -18.73 -4.68
C SER A 370 -13.12 -17.53 -4.67
N LYS A 371 -12.73 -17.08 -5.86
CA LYS A 371 -11.90 -15.87 -6.04
C LYS A 371 -12.56 -14.66 -5.42
N GLU A 372 -13.87 -14.56 -5.53
CA GLU A 372 -14.67 -13.47 -4.97
C GLU A 372 -14.59 -13.47 -3.43
N ALA A 373 -14.71 -14.63 -2.79
CA ALA A 373 -14.54 -14.74 -1.34
C ALA A 373 -13.11 -14.38 -0.89
N VAL A 374 -12.09 -14.80 -1.64
CA VAL A 374 -10.70 -14.40 -1.35
C VAL A 374 -10.55 -12.87 -1.46
N ARG A 375 -11.07 -12.25 -2.52
CA ARG A 375 -11.05 -10.79 -2.69
C ARG A 375 -11.77 -10.06 -1.57
N GLU A 376 -12.91 -10.57 -1.13
CA GLU A 376 -13.65 -10.05 0.02
C GLU A 376 -12.81 -10.15 1.30
N ASN A 377 -12.10 -11.26 1.52
CA ASN A 377 -11.18 -11.39 2.65
C ASN A 377 -10.10 -10.30 2.62
N PHE A 378 -9.44 -10.05 1.47
CA PHE A 378 -8.51 -8.92 1.34
C PHE A 378 -9.17 -7.56 1.66
N ALA A 379 -10.41 -7.35 1.21
CA ALA A 379 -11.14 -6.10 1.39
C ALA A 379 -11.48 -5.83 2.86
N VAL A 380 -11.82 -6.86 3.65
CA VAL A 380 -12.09 -6.75 5.10
C VAL A 380 -10.88 -6.20 5.86
N TYR A 381 -9.66 -6.52 5.41
CA TYR A 381 -8.43 -5.97 5.99
C TYR A 381 -8.04 -4.60 5.44
N GLY A 382 -8.80 -4.04 4.49
CA GLY A 382 -8.44 -2.82 3.77
C GLY A 382 -7.18 -2.99 2.90
N LEU A 383 -6.90 -4.22 2.47
CA LEU A 383 -5.68 -4.60 1.75
C LEU A 383 -5.94 -5.02 0.30
N LEU A 384 -7.18 -4.97 -0.20
CA LEU A 384 -7.47 -5.20 -1.62
C LEU A 384 -6.99 -4.03 -2.47
N ASP A 385 -6.08 -4.29 -3.41
CA ASP A 385 -5.56 -3.32 -4.37
C ASP A 385 -5.38 -3.98 -5.74
N ASP A 386 -6.32 -3.71 -6.65
CA ASP A 386 -6.34 -4.25 -8.01
C ASP A 386 -5.18 -3.76 -8.90
N HIS A 387 -4.42 -2.75 -8.47
CA HIS A 387 -3.21 -2.32 -9.16
C HIS A 387 -1.96 -3.10 -8.72
N LYS A 388 -2.03 -3.77 -7.57
CA LYS A 388 -0.91 -4.50 -6.96
C LYS A 388 -1.09 -6.00 -6.98
N GLN A 389 -2.32 -6.47 -6.81
CA GLN A 389 -2.65 -7.88 -6.72
C GLN A 389 -3.14 -8.40 -8.07
N VAL A 390 -2.58 -9.52 -8.51
CA VAL A 390 -2.98 -10.20 -9.73
C VAL A 390 -3.50 -11.58 -9.35
N PHE A 391 -4.82 -11.78 -9.47
CA PHE A 391 -5.47 -13.06 -9.21
C PHE A 391 -5.43 -13.93 -10.46
N LEU A 392 -4.69 -15.05 -10.39
CA LEU A 392 -4.59 -16.03 -11.45
C LEU A 392 -5.54 -17.19 -11.16
N LYS A 393 -6.75 -17.12 -11.71
CA LYS A 393 -7.76 -18.18 -11.56
C LYS A 393 -7.53 -19.29 -12.59
N GLY A 394 -7.30 -20.50 -12.10
CA GLY A 394 -7.24 -21.72 -12.90
C GLY A 394 -6.24 -22.73 -12.35
N TRP A 395 -6.10 -23.87 -13.01
CA TRP A 395 -5.10 -24.87 -12.63
C TRP A 395 -3.69 -24.36 -12.92
N PHE A 396 -2.71 -24.83 -12.16
CA PHE A 396 -1.34 -24.35 -12.27
C PHE A 396 -0.73 -24.58 -13.66
N ARG A 397 -0.87 -25.79 -14.22
CA ARG A 397 -0.51 -26.10 -15.62
C ARG A 397 -1.07 -25.14 -16.67
N ASP A 398 -2.24 -24.55 -16.42
CA ASP A 398 -2.92 -23.69 -17.39
C ASP A 398 -2.55 -22.21 -17.23
N THR A 399 -2.14 -21.79 -16.02
CA THR A 399 -2.05 -20.38 -15.64
C THR A 399 -0.62 -19.90 -15.39
N LEU A 400 0.25 -20.73 -14.80
CA LEU A 400 1.54 -20.27 -14.28
C LEU A 400 2.55 -19.93 -15.38
N THR A 401 2.57 -20.69 -16.49
CA THR A 401 3.45 -20.44 -17.63
C THR A 401 3.27 -19.03 -18.21
N ASN A 402 2.05 -18.47 -18.14
CA ASN A 402 1.74 -17.14 -18.66
C ASN A 402 1.54 -16.10 -17.54
N ALA A 403 1.97 -16.40 -16.30
CA ALA A 403 1.87 -15.47 -15.18
C ALA A 403 2.58 -14.14 -15.53
N PRO A 404 1.96 -12.97 -15.29
CA PRO A 404 2.44 -11.66 -15.76
C PRO A 404 3.53 -11.09 -14.84
N THR A 405 4.59 -11.86 -14.66
CA THR A 405 5.79 -11.53 -13.88
C THR A 405 7.04 -12.00 -14.61
N LEU A 406 8.10 -11.18 -14.56
CA LEU A 406 9.40 -11.49 -15.16
C LEU A 406 10.38 -12.08 -14.15
N GLN A 407 10.28 -11.67 -12.89
CA GLN A 407 11.17 -12.06 -11.81
C GLN A 407 10.35 -12.23 -10.53
N ILE A 408 10.71 -13.23 -9.73
CA ILE A 408 10.05 -13.55 -8.46
C ILE A 408 11.10 -13.49 -7.35
N ALA A 409 10.86 -12.66 -6.34
CA ALA A 409 11.72 -12.56 -5.17
C ALA A 409 11.36 -13.63 -4.13
N LEU A 410 10.06 -13.93 -3.98
CA LEU A 410 9.54 -14.96 -3.08
C LEU A 410 8.45 -15.77 -3.78
N LEU A 411 8.67 -17.08 -3.87
CA LEU A 411 7.73 -18.05 -4.43
C LEU A 411 7.31 -19.03 -3.32
N ARG A 412 6.02 -19.06 -2.98
CA ARG A 412 5.45 -20.03 -2.03
C ARG A 412 4.60 -21.07 -2.77
N LEU A 413 4.94 -22.34 -2.58
CA LEU A 413 4.27 -23.51 -3.12
C LEU A 413 3.44 -24.16 -2.00
N ASP A 414 2.13 -24.24 -2.19
CA ASP A 414 1.17 -24.75 -1.22
C ASP A 414 -0.01 -25.43 -1.94
N GLY A 415 0.35 -26.32 -2.87
CA GLY A 415 -0.59 -27.01 -3.75
C GLY A 415 -0.83 -28.49 -3.39
N ASP A 416 -0.26 -28.96 -2.27
CA ASP A 416 -0.24 -30.33 -1.72
C ASP A 416 0.34 -31.44 -2.63
N LEU A 417 -0.16 -31.52 -3.86
CA LEU A 417 0.10 -32.61 -4.79
C LEU A 417 1.49 -32.49 -5.44
N TYR A 418 2.03 -33.64 -5.83
CA TYR A 418 3.16 -33.78 -6.73
C TYR A 418 2.92 -33.00 -8.03
N GLU A 419 1.77 -33.21 -8.69
CA GLU A 419 1.39 -32.50 -9.93
C GLU A 419 1.46 -30.99 -9.72
N SER A 420 0.80 -30.47 -8.69
CA SER A 420 0.78 -29.04 -8.36
C SER A 420 2.17 -28.46 -8.08
N THR A 421 2.99 -29.18 -7.32
CA THR A 421 4.35 -28.76 -6.95
C THR A 421 5.26 -28.75 -8.18
N MET A 422 5.18 -29.79 -9.00
CA MET A 422 5.95 -29.93 -10.24
C MET A 422 5.57 -28.85 -11.27
N ASP A 423 4.27 -28.65 -11.52
CA ASP A 423 3.77 -27.59 -12.41
C ASP A 423 4.30 -26.21 -12.00
N THR A 424 4.29 -25.94 -10.69
CA THR A 424 4.76 -24.67 -10.14
C THR A 424 6.26 -24.48 -10.34
N LEU A 425 7.08 -25.48 -10.00
CA LEU A 425 8.52 -25.41 -10.17
C LEU A 425 8.91 -25.28 -11.66
N GLN A 426 8.32 -26.10 -12.54
CA GLN A 426 8.59 -26.05 -13.97
C GLN A 426 8.24 -24.68 -14.59
N ALA A 427 7.12 -24.08 -14.19
CA ALA A 427 6.69 -22.80 -14.75
C ALA A 427 7.47 -21.59 -14.19
N LEU A 428 7.84 -21.62 -12.91
CA LEU A 428 8.24 -20.41 -12.17
C LEU A 428 9.66 -20.43 -11.59
N TYR A 429 10.28 -21.59 -11.38
CA TYR A 429 11.59 -21.65 -10.69
C TYR A 429 12.68 -20.85 -11.42
N ASP A 430 12.69 -20.89 -12.75
CA ASP A 430 13.65 -20.13 -13.56
C ASP A 430 13.43 -18.61 -13.48
N ARG A 431 12.22 -18.15 -13.11
CA ARG A 431 11.90 -16.74 -12.87
C ARG A 431 12.22 -16.30 -11.44
N VAL A 432 12.47 -17.22 -10.51
CA VAL A 432 12.95 -16.85 -9.18
C VAL A 432 14.33 -16.22 -9.32
N SER A 433 14.53 -15.03 -8.77
CA SER A 433 15.82 -14.34 -8.84
C SER A 433 16.89 -15.07 -8.02
N PRO A 434 18.17 -14.99 -8.40
CA PRO A 434 19.29 -15.27 -7.50
C PRO A 434 19.08 -14.61 -6.12
N GLY A 435 19.25 -15.37 -5.04
CA GLY A 435 18.94 -14.91 -3.68
C GLY A 435 17.45 -14.89 -3.32
N GLY A 436 16.56 -15.18 -4.27
CA GLY A 436 15.13 -15.34 -4.04
C GLY A 436 14.81 -16.58 -3.22
N ILE A 437 13.68 -16.55 -2.53
CA ILE A 437 13.28 -17.60 -1.58
C ILE A 437 12.16 -18.44 -2.19
N VAL A 438 12.34 -19.76 -2.14
CA VAL A 438 11.30 -20.73 -2.49
C VAL A 438 10.84 -21.43 -1.22
N ILE A 439 9.57 -21.26 -0.88
CA ILE A 439 8.91 -21.88 0.27
C ILE A 439 8.08 -23.07 -0.24
N VAL A 440 8.22 -24.23 0.39
CA VAL A 440 7.47 -25.45 0.11
C VAL A 440 6.71 -25.83 1.37
N ASP A 441 5.41 -25.56 1.41
CA ASP A 441 4.63 -25.64 2.65
C ASP A 441 4.42 -27.08 3.16
N ASP A 442 4.37 -28.04 2.23
CA ASP A 442 4.02 -29.43 2.53
C ASP A 442 5.21 -30.40 2.54
N TYR A 443 6.44 -29.89 2.48
CA TYR A 443 7.65 -30.70 2.30
C TYR A 443 7.85 -31.79 3.37
N GLY A 444 7.56 -31.46 4.62
CA GLY A 444 7.69 -32.32 5.79
C GLY A 444 6.57 -33.35 5.91
N ALA A 445 5.35 -32.95 5.56
CA ALA A 445 4.13 -33.73 5.81
C ALA A 445 3.74 -34.63 4.64
N LEU A 446 3.96 -34.19 3.40
CA LEU A 446 3.50 -34.86 2.18
C LEU A 446 4.70 -35.39 1.39
N PRO A 447 4.98 -36.71 1.44
CA PRO A 447 6.12 -37.30 0.74
C PRO A 447 6.10 -37.05 -0.77
N MET A 448 4.93 -36.95 -1.38
CA MET A 448 4.76 -36.65 -2.80
C MET A 448 5.19 -35.21 -3.15
N CYS A 449 4.94 -34.24 -2.27
CA CYS A 449 5.40 -32.85 -2.44
C CYS A 449 6.93 -32.79 -2.37
N ARG A 450 7.53 -33.46 -1.38
CA ARG A 450 9.00 -33.63 -1.29
C ARG A 450 9.57 -34.27 -2.56
N GLN A 451 8.96 -35.36 -3.01
CA GLN A 451 9.40 -36.08 -4.20
C GLN A 451 9.37 -35.19 -5.45
N ALA A 452 8.36 -34.31 -5.61
CA ALA A 452 8.31 -33.38 -6.74
C ALA A 452 9.49 -32.41 -6.75
N VAL A 453 9.89 -31.89 -5.59
CA VAL A 453 11.08 -31.04 -5.46
C VAL A 453 12.35 -31.80 -5.84
N GLU A 454 12.52 -33.01 -5.31
CA GLU A 454 13.68 -33.87 -5.58
C GLU A 454 13.78 -34.24 -7.07
N ASP A 455 12.66 -34.68 -7.67
CA ASP A 455 12.57 -35.05 -9.08
C ASP A 455 12.83 -33.84 -9.99
N PHE A 456 12.35 -32.65 -9.63
CA PHE A 456 12.58 -31.42 -10.40
C PHE A 456 14.07 -31.08 -10.52
N PHE A 457 14.81 -31.09 -9.40
CA PHE A 457 16.25 -30.81 -9.42
C PHE A 457 17.03 -31.96 -10.07
N ALA A 458 16.64 -33.21 -9.84
CA ALA A 458 17.25 -34.37 -10.50
C ALA A 458 17.12 -34.30 -12.03
N PHE A 459 15.95 -33.92 -12.55
CA PHE A 459 15.72 -33.72 -13.99
C PHE A 459 16.65 -32.66 -14.60
N ARG A 460 16.98 -31.63 -13.81
CA ARG A 460 17.90 -30.56 -14.21
C ARG A 460 19.39 -30.93 -14.06
N GLY A 461 19.69 -32.07 -13.42
CA GLY A 461 21.06 -32.44 -13.05
C GLY A 461 21.64 -31.51 -11.97
N GLU A 462 20.78 -30.88 -11.17
CA GLU A 462 21.14 -29.95 -10.11
C GLU A 462 20.92 -30.62 -8.74
N ALA A 463 21.65 -30.17 -7.71
CA ALA A 463 21.39 -30.60 -6.34
C ALA A 463 20.26 -29.74 -5.74
N VAL A 464 19.40 -30.35 -4.93
CA VAL A 464 18.41 -29.60 -4.13
C VAL A 464 19.16 -28.62 -3.22
N PRO A 465 18.83 -27.31 -3.22
CA PRO A 465 19.48 -26.34 -2.36
C PRO A 465 19.28 -26.66 -0.86
N PRO A 466 20.18 -26.20 0.03
CA PRO A 466 20.04 -26.42 1.46
C PRO A 466 18.70 -25.90 1.99
N LEU A 467 17.92 -26.82 2.56
CA LEU A 467 16.60 -26.52 3.11
C LEU A 467 16.68 -26.07 4.57
N THR A 468 15.88 -25.06 4.90
CA THR A 468 15.58 -24.67 6.28
C THR A 468 14.19 -25.15 6.63
N HIS A 469 14.09 -26.06 7.60
CA HIS A 469 12.80 -26.52 8.13
C HIS A 469 12.19 -25.46 9.05
N VAL A 470 10.91 -25.16 8.85
CA VAL A 470 10.16 -24.17 9.63
C VAL A 470 9.45 -24.85 10.80
N ASP A 471 8.68 -25.89 10.50
CA ASP A 471 7.90 -26.65 11.47
C ASP A 471 7.81 -28.12 11.05
N TRP A 472 6.71 -28.80 11.39
CA TRP A 472 6.48 -30.21 11.04
C TRP A 472 6.19 -30.43 9.55
N THR A 473 5.89 -29.38 8.77
CA THR A 473 5.52 -29.46 7.36
C THR A 473 6.31 -28.52 6.48
N GLY A 474 6.44 -27.24 6.85
CA GLY A 474 7.03 -26.23 5.99
C GLY A 474 8.55 -26.31 5.93
N ALA A 475 9.10 -26.09 4.75
CA ALA A 475 10.51 -25.81 4.54
C ALA A 475 10.70 -24.72 3.48
N PHE A 476 11.85 -24.06 3.47
CA PHE A 476 12.22 -23.14 2.40
C PHE A 476 13.70 -23.25 2.07
N PHE A 477 14.07 -22.76 0.89
CA PHE A 477 15.47 -22.61 0.50
C PHE A 477 15.67 -21.30 -0.26
N VAL A 478 16.92 -20.84 -0.26
CA VAL A 478 17.35 -19.66 -1.04
C VAL A 478 17.90 -20.16 -2.38
N LYS A 479 17.44 -19.58 -3.49
CA LYS A 479 17.96 -19.89 -4.82
C LYS A 479 19.43 -19.46 -4.91
N PRO A 480 20.35 -20.37 -5.26
CA PRO A 480 21.77 -20.04 -5.45
C PRO A 480 21.99 -18.95 -6.50
N CYS A 481 23.11 -18.22 -6.35
CA CYS A 481 23.52 -17.18 -7.29
C CYS A 481 24.10 -17.71 -8.60
#